data_AF-A0A8J4XTP6-F1
#
_entry.id   AF-A0A8J4XTP6-F1
#
_cell.length_a   1.000
_cell.length_b   1.000
_cell.length_c   1.000
_cell.angle_alpha   90.00
_cell.angle_beta   90.00
_cell.angle_gamma   90.00
#
_symmetry.space_group_name_H-M   'P 1'
#
loop_
_entity.id
_entity.type
_entity.pdbx_description
1 polymer ?
#
loop_
_entity_poly.entity_id
_entity_poly.type
_entity_poly.pdbx_seq_one_letter_code
_entity_poly.pdbx_strand_id
1 'polypeptide(L)'
;MSALQVLRQSRTPMDNVQLTTAILSHIQGLAAQGRCVRFNWVPSHVGLHGNEAADEAAWETTRHPAVALNILPSIHGTKVLARRAAVCAAGQQYRQLVQTSRQAAWHKQTTDNNEPLHPAQQLSRAEEVVLHRLRLGCGILEELRDEFEDQPCEHCPHLARRPLAHYLLSCPVTVRLRQRVGPLEDAAALVLRQVQENLPLLLEVARASPPPR
;
A
#
# COMPACT_ATOMS: atom_id res chain seq x y z
N MET A 1 15.67 18.58 8.28
CA MET A 1 16.66 19.67 8.44
C MET A 1 16.06 20.94 7.86
N SER A 2 16.21 22.07 8.54
CA SER A 2 15.79 23.36 8.00
C SER A 2 16.79 23.89 6.96
N ALA A 3 16.34 24.74 6.03
CA ALA A 3 17.21 25.36 5.03
C ALA A 3 18.39 26.13 5.65
N LEU A 4 18.16 26.80 6.79
CA LEU A 4 19.21 27.51 7.54
C LEU A 4 20.26 26.57 8.12
N GLN A 5 19.86 25.38 8.57
CA GLN A 5 20.82 24.37 9.04
C GLN A 5 21.70 23.86 7.89
N VAL A 6 21.13 23.67 6.69
CA VAL A 6 21.88 23.27 5.48
C VAL A 6 22.93 24.31 5.10
N LEU A 7 22.59 25.61 5.17
CA LEU A 7 23.54 26.69 4.87
C LEU A 7 24.64 26.85 5.94
N ARG A 8 24.36 26.47 7.20
CA ARG A 8 25.31 26.56 8.31
C ARG A 8 26.26 25.35 8.40
N GLN A 9 25.86 24.20 7.87
CA GLN A 9 26.64 22.98 7.94
C GLN A 9 27.50 22.83 6.68
N SER A 10 28.83 22.87 6.82
CA SER A 10 29.78 22.65 5.71
C SER A 10 29.79 21.22 5.16
N ARG A 11 28.94 20.32 5.67
CA ARG A 11 28.78 18.96 5.16
C ARG A 11 27.73 18.98 4.07
N THR A 12 28.16 18.71 2.85
CA THR A 12 27.34 18.61 1.65
C THR A 12 26.18 17.63 1.87
N PRO A 13 24.92 18.09 2.02
CA PRO A 13 23.80 17.19 1.82
C PRO A 13 23.80 16.79 0.35
N MET A 14 23.63 15.50 0.03
CA MET A 14 23.52 15.07 -1.37
C MET A 14 22.31 15.67 -2.10
N ASP A 15 21.35 16.22 -1.35
CA ASP A 15 20.15 16.89 -1.87
C ASP A 15 20.33 18.42 -1.95
N ASN A 16 19.78 19.03 -3.01
CA ASN A 16 19.78 20.48 -3.25
C ASN A 16 21.19 21.13 -3.32
N VAL A 17 22.21 20.35 -3.73
CA VAL A 17 23.60 20.83 -3.83
C VAL A 17 23.71 22.06 -4.73
N GLN A 18 23.09 22.05 -5.91
CA GLN A 18 23.15 23.16 -6.86
C GLN A 18 22.58 24.46 -6.27
N LEU A 19 21.43 24.39 -5.61
CA LEU A 19 20.81 25.54 -4.95
C LEU A 19 21.68 26.05 -3.79
N THR A 20 22.20 25.13 -2.97
CA THR A 20 23.05 25.47 -1.82
C THR A 20 24.34 26.15 -2.28
N THR A 21 25.00 25.61 -3.30
CA THR A 21 26.22 26.19 -3.89
C THR A 21 25.96 27.56 -4.51
N ALA A 22 24.84 27.74 -5.23
CA ALA A 22 24.47 29.03 -5.79
C ALA A 22 24.27 30.09 -4.70
N ILE A 23 23.51 29.76 -3.64
CA ILE A 23 23.28 30.66 -2.51
C ILE A 23 24.61 31.02 -1.82
N LEU A 24 25.47 30.03 -1.54
CA LEU A 24 26.77 30.27 -0.91
C LEU A 24 27.68 31.15 -1.77
N SER A 25 27.70 30.94 -3.09
CA SER A 25 28.45 31.78 -4.04
C SER A 25 27.99 33.25 -3.99
N HIS A 26 26.67 33.50 -3.97
CA HIS A 26 26.15 34.86 -3.84
C HIS A 26 26.52 35.50 -2.50
N ILE A 27 26.44 34.75 -1.39
CA ILE A 27 26.83 35.25 -0.06
C ILE A 27 28.32 35.61 -0.03
N GLN A 28 29.18 34.75 -0.61
CA GLN A 28 30.62 35.02 -0.72
C GLN A 28 30.91 36.26 -1.58
N GLY A 29 30.20 36.44 -2.68
CA GLY A 29 30.30 37.64 -3.52
C GLY A 29 29.94 38.92 -2.78
N LEU A 30 28.88 38.89 -1.97
CA LEU A 30 28.49 40.03 -1.13
C LEU A 30 29.52 40.29 -0.02
N ALA A 31 30.06 39.24 0.60
CA ALA A 31 31.12 39.36 1.60
C ALA A 31 32.41 39.97 1.03
N ALA A 32 32.80 39.59 -0.19
CA ALA A 32 33.94 40.17 -0.90
C ALA A 32 33.76 41.67 -1.20
N GLN A 33 32.52 42.15 -1.29
CA GLN A 33 32.17 43.57 -1.41
C GLN A 33 32.09 44.30 -0.05
N GLY A 34 32.50 43.66 1.05
CA GLY A 34 32.41 44.20 2.40
C GLY A 34 31.00 44.23 3.00
N ARG A 35 30.04 43.50 2.42
CA ARG A 35 28.65 43.45 2.90
C ARG A 35 28.44 42.26 3.82
N CYS A 36 27.79 42.49 4.96
CA CYS A 36 27.42 41.44 5.90
C CYS A 36 25.99 40.94 5.65
N VAL A 37 25.81 39.64 5.47
CA VAL A 37 24.50 39.00 5.29
C VAL A 37 24.01 38.39 6.61
N ARG A 38 22.80 38.74 7.03
CA ARG A 38 22.12 38.15 8.20
C ARG A 38 20.83 37.48 7.78
N PHE A 39 20.61 36.25 8.25
CA PHE A 39 19.36 35.51 8.04
C PHE A 39 18.41 35.76 9.20
N ASN A 40 17.24 36.31 8.90
CA ASN A 40 16.14 36.47 9.84
C ASN A 40 14.95 35.66 9.34
N TRP A 41 14.28 34.94 10.25
CA TRP A 41 13.01 34.31 9.92
C TRP A 41 11.90 35.35 10.03
N VAL A 42 11.07 35.43 8.99
CA VAL A 42 9.90 36.29 8.95
C VAL A 42 8.67 35.39 8.81
N PRO A 43 7.64 35.52 9.67
CA PRO A 43 6.40 34.78 9.49
C PRO A 43 5.69 35.23 8.21
N SER A 44 4.99 34.32 7.55
CA SER A 44 4.24 34.64 6.34
C SER A 44 2.99 35.48 6.64
N HIS A 45 2.60 36.35 5.70
CA HIS A 45 1.36 37.14 5.72
C HIS A 45 1.18 38.08 6.93
N VAL A 46 2.26 38.73 7.37
CA VAL A 46 2.25 39.60 8.57
C VAL A 46 2.07 41.09 8.28
N GLY A 47 1.75 41.52 7.04
CA GLY A 47 1.62 42.95 6.72
C GLY A 47 2.95 43.66 6.44
N LEU A 48 4.07 42.92 6.39
CA LEU A 48 5.39 43.50 6.16
C LEU A 48 5.64 43.66 4.67
N HIS A 49 5.56 44.91 4.20
CA HIS A 49 5.69 45.28 2.79
C HIS A 49 6.89 44.62 2.09
N GLY A 50 8.07 44.58 2.71
CA GLY A 50 9.25 43.97 2.11
C GLY A 50 9.17 42.44 1.97
N ASN A 51 8.47 41.75 2.87
CA ASN A 51 8.23 40.31 2.77
C ASN A 51 7.17 40.00 1.72
N GLU A 52 6.10 40.80 1.69
CA GLU A 52 5.01 40.67 0.72
C GLU A 52 5.49 40.91 -0.71
N ALA A 53 6.31 41.95 -0.92
CA ALA A 53 6.94 42.20 -2.21
C ALA A 53 7.86 41.05 -2.65
N ALA A 54 8.56 40.41 -1.71
CA ALA A 54 9.40 39.24 -2.02
C ALA A 54 8.55 38.01 -2.38
N ASP A 55 7.46 37.75 -1.65
CA ASP A 55 6.51 36.67 -1.93
C ASP A 55 5.80 36.88 -3.29
N GLU A 56 5.41 38.13 -3.59
CA GLU A 56 4.81 38.51 -4.88
C GLU A 56 5.80 38.31 -6.03
N ALA A 57 7.05 38.79 -5.90
CA ALA A 57 8.08 38.58 -6.92
C ALA A 57 8.36 37.09 -7.17
N ALA A 58 8.36 36.26 -6.11
CA ALA A 58 8.52 34.81 -6.22
C ALA A 58 7.32 34.14 -6.92
N TRP A 59 6.10 34.62 -6.65
CA TRP A 59 4.90 34.15 -7.34
C TRP A 59 4.89 34.54 -8.82
N GLU A 60 5.22 35.79 -9.15
CA GLU A 60 5.30 36.25 -10.55
C GLU A 60 6.29 35.43 -11.37
N THR A 61 7.41 35.02 -10.76
CA THR A 61 8.40 34.17 -11.44
C THR A 61 7.85 32.80 -11.84
N THR A 62 6.82 32.28 -11.16
CA THR A 62 6.16 31.01 -11.57
C THR A 62 5.45 31.12 -12.92
N ARG A 63 5.15 32.34 -13.37
CA ARG A 63 4.50 32.62 -14.66
C ARG A 63 5.50 32.95 -15.77
N HIS A 64 6.79 33.04 -15.43
CA HIS A 64 7.83 33.38 -16.39
C HIS A 64 8.22 32.14 -17.22
N PRO A 65 8.28 32.22 -18.57
CA PRO A 65 8.52 31.05 -19.42
C PRO A 65 9.97 30.56 -19.41
N ALA A 66 10.91 31.39 -18.96
CA ALA A 66 12.32 31.08 -18.92
C ALA A 66 12.77 30.73 -17.49
N VAL A 67 13.32 29.52 -17.32
CA VAL A 67 13.91 29.08 -16.06
C VAL A 67 15.37 29.54 -16.00
N ALA A 68 15.68 30.47 -15.09
CA ALA A 68 17.02 31.02 -14.92
C ALA A 68 18.04 29.99 -14.40
N LEU A 69 17.60 29.04 -13.57
CA LEU A 69 18.45 27.99 -13.01
C LEU A 69 17.63 26.71 -12.82
N ASN A 70 18.02 25.64 -13.53
CA ASN A 70 17.37 24.35 -13.40
C ASN A 70 17.92 23.62 -12.17
N ILE A 71 17.19 23.71 -11.06
CA ILE A 71 17.54 23.00 -9.82
C ILE A 71 16.84 21.65 -9.85
N LEU A 72 17.63 20.58 -9.92
CA LEU A 72 17.09 19.23 -9.81
C LEU A 72 16.37 19.06 -8.46
N PRO A 73 15.14 18.51 -8.47
CA PRO A 73 14.44 18.23 -7.22
C PRO A 73 15.23 17.23 -6.39
N SER A 74 15.11 17.36 -5.07
CA SER A 74 15.65 16.38 -4.11
C SER A 74 15.32 14.94 -4.54
N ILE A 75 16.30 14.04 -4.44
CA ILE A 75 16.11 12.61 -4.69
C ILE A 75 15.05 12.06 -3.74
N HIS A 76 15.04 12.51 -2.49
CA HIS A 76 14.00 12.13 -1.54
C HIS A 76 12.62 12.62 -1.99
N GLY A 77 12.50 13.89 -2.38
CA GLY A 77 11.25 14.45 -2.92
C GLY A 77 10.77 13.68 -4.16
N THR A 78 11.68 13.38 -5.07
CA THR A 78 11.43 12.60 -6.28
C THR A 78 10.95 11.19 -5.95
N LYS A 79 11.59 10.50 -5.00
CA LYS A 79 11.16 9.18 -4.54
C LYS A 79 9.77 9.20 -3.92
N VAL A 80 9.44 10.23 -3.12
CA VAL A 80 8.11 10.39 -2.53
C VAL A 80 7.06 10.59 -3.61
N LEU A 81 7.31 11.45 -4.58
CA LEU A 81 6.42 11.68 -5.72
C LEU A 81 6.24 10.42 -6.56
N ALA A 82 7.33 9.72 -6.90
CA ALA A 82 7.30 8.47 -7.65
C ALA A 82 6.50 7.39 -6.92
N ARG A 83 6.70 7.23 -5.60
CA ARG A 83 5.92 6.29 -4.78
C ARG A 83 4.43 6.63 -4.79
N ARG A 84 4.07 7.90 -4.62
CA ARG A 84 2.67 8.35 -4.67
C ARG A 84 2.05 8.06 -6.03
N ALA A 85 2.75 8.39 -7.12
CA ALA A 85 2.31 8.12 -8.47
C ALA A 85 2.10 6.62 -8.71
N ALA A 86 3.06 5.77 -8.29
CA ALA A 86 2.96 4.33 -8.41
C ALA A 86 1.78 3.76 -7.62
N VAL A 87 1.55 4.22 -6.38
CA VAL A 87 0.39 3.81 -5.56
C VAL A 87 -0.93 4.24 -6.21
N CYS A 88 -1.01 5.47 -6.71
CA CYS A 88 -2.20 5.95 -7.41
C CYS A 88 -2.49 5.14 -8.68
N ALA A 89 -1.47 4.90 -9.50
CA ALA A 89 -1.58 4.11 -10.73
C ALA A 89 -2.00 2.66 -10.43
N ALA A 90 -1.35 2.01 -9.47
CA ALA A 90 -1.71 0.67 -9.01
C ALA A 90 -3.14 0.62 -8.47
N GLY A 91 -3.55 1.64 -7.70
CA GLY A 91 -4.92 1.75 -7.19
C GLY A 91 -5.95 1.92 -8.29
N GLN A 92 -5.67 2.71 -9.33
CA GLN A 92 -6.54 2.87 -10.50
C GLN A 92 -6.64 1.56 -11.29
N GLN A 93 -5.52 0.92 -11.60
CA GLN A 93 -5.48 -0.36 -12.28
C GLN A 93 -6.23 -1.43 -11.49
N TYR A 94 -6.05 -1.49 -10.18
CA TYR A 94 -6.77 -2.42 -9.31
C TYR A 94 -8.29 -2.20 -9.35
N ARG A 95 -8.77 -0.94 -9.31
CA ARG A 95 -10.21 -0.65 -9.43
C ARG A 95 -10.80 -1.14 -10.76
N GLN A 96 -10.05 -1.03 -11.85
CA GLN A 96 -10.47 -1.56 -13.16
C GLN A 96 -10.48 -3.09 -13.16
N LEU A 97 -9.43 -3.72 -12.65
CA LEU A 97 -9.33 -5.19 -12.57
C LEU A 97 -10.44 -5.80 -11.71
N VAL A 98 -10.85 -5.15 -10.62
CA VAL A 98 -11.96 -5.61 -9.77
C VAL A 98 -13.27 -5.74 -10.55
N GLN A 99 -13.48 -4.91 -11.58
CA GLN A 99 -14.71 -4.94 -12.37
C GLN A 99 -14.69 -6.06 -13.44
N THR A 100 -13.50 -6.49 -13.87
CA THR A 100 -13.34 -7.42 -15.00
C THR A 100 -12.82 -8.80 -14.60
N SER A 101 -12.17 -8.92 -13.45
CA SER A 101 -11.60 -10.15 -12.93
C SER A 101 -12.32 -10.59 -11.67
N ARG A 102 -12.92 -11.78 -11.73
CA ARG A 102 -13.52 -12.46 -10.58
C ARG A 102 -12.52 -12.64 -9.43
N GLN A 103 -11.24 -12.85 -9.75
CA GLN A 103 -10.17 -12.98 -8.76
C GLN A 103 -9.85 -11.67 -8.06
N ALA A 104 -9.77 -10.56 -8.81
CA ALA A 104 -9.58 -9.25 -8.22
C ALA A 104 -10.82 -8.82 -7.39
N ALA A 105 -12.03 -9.15 -7.86
CA ALA A 105 -13.27 -8.95 -7.12
C ALA A 105 -13.28 -9.73 -5.79
N TRP A 106 -12.92 -11.02 -5.82
CA TRP A 106 -12.76 -11.84 -4.63
C TRP A 106 -11.74 -11.27 -3.66
N HIS A 107 -10.55 -10.91 -4.16
CA HIS A 107 -9.51 -10.30 -3.33
C HIS A 107 -10.01 -9.01 -2.67
N LYS A 108 -10.74 -8.15 -3.41
CA LYS A 108 -11.30 -6.91 -2.84
C LYS A 108 -12.29 -7.22 -1.73
N GLN A 109 -13.13 -8.22 -1.95
CA GLN A 109 -14.17 -8.61 -1.02
C GLN A 109 -13.55 -9.19 0.27
N THR A 110 -12.49 -9.99 0.16
CA THR A 110 -11.84 -10.69 1.30
C THR A 110 -10.79 -9.87 2.07
N THR A 111 -10.42 -8.69 1.59
CA THR A 111 -9.39 -7.84 2.20
C THR A 111 -9.92 -6.53 2.79
N ASP A 112 -11.24 -6.33 2.76
CA ASP A 112 -12.00 -5.16 3.26
C ASP A 112 -11.13 -3.91 3.54
N ASN A 113 -10.72 -3.22 2.47
CA ASN A 113 -9.83 -2.04 2.49
C ASN A 113 -8.33 -2.30 2.76
N ASN A 114 -7.78 -3.42 2.30
CA ASN A 114 -6.35 -3.78 2.42
C ASN A 114 -5.86 -3.92 3.86
N GLU A 115 -6.71 -4.41 4.79
CA GLU A 115 -6.25 -4.59 6.16
C GLU A 115 -5.14 -5.68 6.20
N PRO A 116 -3.95 -5.35 6.74
CA PRO A 116 -2.89 -6.33 6.93
C PRO A 116 -3.41 -7.53 7.73
N LEU A 117 -2.82 -8.70 7.48
CA LEU A 117 -2.99 -9.81 8.42
C LEU A 117 -2.49 -9.33 9.80
N HIS A 118 -3.36 -9.36 10.80
CA HIS A 118 -3.07 -8.77 12.10
C HIS A 118 -1.84 -9.46 12.71
N PRO A 119 -0.79 -8.72 13.11
CA PRO A 119 0.41 -9.28 13.74
C PRO A 119 0.12 -10.07 15.02
N ALA A 120 -1.05 -9.84 15.63
CA ALA A 120 -1.51 -10.52 16.84
C ALA A 120 -1.70 -12.03 16.67
N GLN A 121 -1.71 -12.56 15.44
CA GLN A 121 -2.12 -13.94 15.16
C GLN A 121 -1.00 -15.00 15.24
N GLN A 122 0.26 -14.63 15.57
CA GLN A 122 1.41 -15.55 15.73
C GLN A 122 1.41 -16.73 14.73
N LEU A 123 1.18 -16.42 13.45
CA LEU A 123 1.12 -17.42 12.41
C LEU A 123 2.51 -17.93 12.08
N SER A 124 2.61 -19.24 11.81
CA SER A 124 3.79 -19.74 11.13
C SER A 124 3.79 -19.29 9.67
N ARG A 125 4.98 -19.22 9.06
CA ARG A 125 5.13 -18.88 7.63
C ARG A 125 4.26 -19.76 6.71
N ALA A 126 4.06 -21.03 7.04
CA ALA A 126 3.24 -21.94 6.25
C ALA A 126 1.76 -21.52 6.25
N GLU A 127 1.28 -21.00 7.38
CA GLU A 127 -0.10 -20.56 7.57
C GLU A 127 -0.37 -19.22 6.91
N GLU A 128 0.59 -18.30 6.99
CA GLU A 128 0.55 -17.05 6.22
C GLU A 128 0.41 -17.31 4.72
N VAL A 129 1.15 -18.30 4.20
CA VAL A 129 1.10 -18.69 2.78
C VAL A 129 -0.29 -19.24 2.41
N VAL A 130 -0.84 -20.14 3.22
CA VAL A 130 -2.19 -20.69 2.99
C VAL A 130 -3.22 -19.57 2.98
N LEU A 131 -3.20 -18.72 4.02
CA LEU A 131 -4.13 -17.62 4.16
C LEU A 131 -4.05 -16.60 3.01
N HIS A 132 -2.84 -16.28 2.58
CA HIS A 132 -2.62 -15.41 1.44
C HIS A 132 -3.17 -16.01 0.14
N ARG A 133 -2.99 -17.32 -0.10
CA ARG A 133 -3.57 -18.01 -1.26
C ARG A 133 -5.10 -17.99 -1.23
N LEU A 134 -5.71 -18.18 -0.05
CA LEU A 134 -7.16 -18.10 0.14
C LEU A 134 -7.69 -16.69 -0.18
N ARG A 135 -7.03 -15.63 0.33
CA ARG A 135 -7.37 -14.22 0.03
C ARG A 135 -7.20 -13.88 -1.46
N LEU A 136 -6.19 -14.43 -2.11
CA LEU A 136 -6.00 -14.29 -3.55
C LEU A 136 -6.98 -15.13 -4.38
N GLY A 137 -7.73 -16.06 -3.78
CA GLY A 137 -8.64 -16.95 -4.49
C GLY A 137 -7.94 -17.97 -5.40
N CYS A 138 -6.63 -18.20 -5.21
CA CYS A 138 -5.88 -19.20 -5.96
C CYS A 138 -6.41 -20.62 -5.62
N GLY A 139 -6.73 -21.44 -6.62
CA GLY A 139 -7.34 -22.75 -6.44
C GLY A 139 -8.85 -22.68 -6.19
N ILE A 140 -9.30 -21.88 -5.20
CA ILE A 140 -10.74 -21.74 -4.87
C ILE A 140 -11.56 -21.27 -6.08
N LEU A 141 -11.11 -20.23 -6.80
CA LEU A 141 -11.90 -19.70 -7.91
C LEU A 141 -11.93 -20.64 -9.12
N GLU A 142 -10.90 -21.49 -9.24
CA GLU A 142 -10.79 -22.52 -10.26
C GLU A 142 -11.73 -23.69 -9.98
N GLU A 143 -11.86 -24.08 -8.72
CA GLU A 143 -12.83 -25.06 -8.21
C GLU A 143 -14.26 -24.51 -8.11
N LEU A 144 -14.43 -23.18 -8.15
CA LEU A 144 -15.73 -22.50 -8.28
C LEU A 144 -16.13 -22.25 -9.75
N ARG A 145 -15.40 -22.79 -10.72
CA ARG A 145 -15.84 -22.87 -12.13
C ARG A 145 -16.89 -23.97 -12.25
N ASP A 146 -17.92 -23.75 -13.05
CA ASP A 146 -19.02 -24.72 -13.23
C ASP A 146 -18.59 -25.99 -14.00
N GLU A 147 -17.38 -25.99 -14.56
CA GLU A 147 -16.82 -27.04 -15.42
C GLU A 147 -16.03 -28.13 -14.65
N PHE A 148 -15.94 -28.05 -13.33
CA PHE A 148 -15.31 -29.08 -12.49
C PHE A 148 -16.38 -30.10 -12.06
N GLU A 149 -16.41 -31.29 -12.68
CA GLU A 149 -17.41 -32.32 -12.38
C GLU A 149 -16.85 -33.45 -11.50
N ASP A 150 -17.59 -33.75 -10.43
CA ASP A 150 -17.65 -35.00 -9.64
C ASP A 150 -16.32 -35.67 -9.24
N GLN A 151 -15.45 -34.91 -8.57
CA GLN A 151 -14.33 -35.51 -7.84
C GLN A 151 -14.83 -36.10 -6.50
N PRO A 152 -14.41 -37.33 -6.13
CA PRO A 152 -14.67 -37.85 -4.80
C PRO A 152 -13.91 -36.99 -3.78
N CYS A 153 -14.58 -36.59 -2.70
CA CYS A 153 -13.89 -35.95 -1.60
C CYS A 153 -12.91 -36.96 -0.98
N GLU A 154 -11.62 -36.62 -0.87
CA GLU A 154 -10.63 -37.49 -0.24
C GLU A 154 -10.92 -37.76 1.26
N HIS A 155 -11.77 -36.93 1.87
CA HIS A 155 -12.05 -36.92 3.30
C HIS A 155 -13.41 -37.49 3.67
N CYS A 156 -14.33 -37.66 2.72
CA CYS A 156 -15.65 -38.20 3.01
C CYS A 156 -16.23 -38.96 1.80
N PRO A 157 -17.20 -39.87 2.02
CA PRO A 157 -17.75 -40.69 0.94
C PRO A 157 -18.67 -39.92 -0.02
N HIS A 158 -18.75 -38.59 0.07
CA HIS A 158 -19.57 -37.77 -0.81
C HIS A 158 -18.81 -37.39 -2.08
N LEU A 159 -19.47 -37.58 -3.22
CA LEU A 159 -19.09 -36.95 -4.47
C LEU A 159 -19.35 -35.45 -4.35
N ALA A 160 -18.31 -34.65 -4.53
CA ALA A 160 -18.40 -33.22 -4.46
C ALA A 160 -18.07 -32.64 -5.83
N ARG A 161 -19.03 -31.92 -6.43
CA ARG A 161 -18.78 -31.09 -7.61
C ARG A 161 -17.66 -30.06 -7.40
N ARG A 162 -17.35 -29.73 -6.14
CA ARG A 162 -16.35 -28.73 -5.77
C ARG A 162 -15.63 -29.16 -4.49
N PRO A 163 -14.48 -29.84 -4.57
CA PRO A 163 -13.86 -30.52 -3.42
C PRO A 163 -13.49 -29.58 -2.25
N LEU A 164 -12.89 -28.41 -2.51
CA LEU A 164 -12.57 -27.43 -1.46
C LEU A 164 -13.80 -26.72 -0.92
N ALA A 165 -14.74 -26.32 -1.77
CA ALA A 165 -15.98 -25.69 -1.32
C ALA A 165 -16.82 -26.68 -0.49
N HIS A 166 -16.91 -27.94 -0.92
CA HIS A 166 -17.49 -29.01 -0.13
C HIS A 166 -16.75 -29.18 1.19
N TYR A 167 -15.42 -29.30 1.16
CA TYR A 167 -14.60 -29.46 2.36
C TYR A 167 -14.85 -28.34 3.38
N LEU A 168 -14.98 -27.09 2.93
CA LEU A 168 -15.23 -25.94 3.78
C LEU A 168 -16.69 -25.81 4.26
N LEU A 169 -17.68 -26.14 3.42
CA LEU A 169 -19.08 -25.75 3.65
C LEU A 169 -20.02 -26.91 3.95
N SER A 170 -19.72 -28.10 3.44
CA SER A 170 -20.69 -29.21 3.39
C SER A 170 -20.12 -30.53 3.93
N CYS A 171 -18.80 -30.72 3.95
CA CYS A 171 -18.15 -31.96 4.34
C CYS A 171 -18.49 -32.35 5.78
N PRO A 172 -18.90 -33.61 6.04
CA PRO A 172 -19.19 -34.09 7.40
C PRO A 172 -17.98 -34.00 8.33
N VAL A 173 -16.76 -34.15 7.79
CA VAL A 173 -15.51 -34.07 8.58
C VAL A 173 -15.34 -32.71 9.23
N THR A 174 -15.77 -31.65 8.55
CA THR A 174 -15.66 -30.27 9.05
C THR A 174 -16.93 -29.79 9.77
N VAL A 175 -17.93 -30.66 10.00
CA VAL A 175 -19.22 -30.25 10.61
C VAL A 175 -19.04 -29.65 12.01
N ARG A 176 -18.15 -30.22 12.83
CA ARG A 176 -17.86 -29.72 14.18
C ARG A 176 -17.14 -28.37 14.14
N LEU A 177 -16.35 -28.14 13.10
CA LEU A 177 -15.65 -26.88 12.89
C LEU A 177 -16.65 -25.79 12.45
N ARG A 178 -17.60 -26.12 11.56
CA ARG A 178 -18.67 -25.21 11.14
C ARG A 178 -19.64 -24.84 12.28
N GLN A 179 -20.00 -25.78 13.15
CA GLN A 179 -20.88 -25.53 14.29
C GLN A 179 -20.33 -24.49 15.30
N ARG A 180 -19.00 -24.35 15.38
CA ARG A 180 -18.35 -23.32 16.20
C ARG A 180 -18.51 -21.90 15.62
N VAL A 181 -18.85 -21.80 14.34
CA VAL A 181 -18.90 -20.53 13.58
C VAL A 181 -20.34 -20.09 13.25
N GLY A 182 -21.31 -20.99 13.30
CA GLY A 182 -22.71 -20.72 12.94
C GLY A 182 -23.06 -21.20 11.51
N PRO A 183 -24.36 -21.16 11.11
CA PRO A 183 -24.80 -21.64 9.79
C PRO A 183 -24.18 -20.81 8.65
N LEU A 184 -23.59 -21.52 7.69
CA LEU A 184 -22.80 -20.97 6.59
C LEU A 184 -23.63 -20.92 5.32
N GLU A 185 -24.51 -19.94 5.21
CA GLU A 185 -25.42 -19.83 4.06
C GLU A 185 -24.73 -19.25 2.81
N ASP A 186 -23.56 -18.62 2.97
CA ASP A 186 -22.77 -18.12 1.85
C ASP A 186 -21.28 -18.38 2.07
N ALA A 187 -20.70 -19.26 1.26
CA ALA A 187 -19.27 -19.56 1.25
C ALA A 187 -18.41 -18.31 1.13
N ALA A 188 -18.90 -17.36 0.33
CA ALA A 188 -18.31 -16.05 0.21
C ALA A 188 -18.40 -15.33 1.56
N ALA A 189 -19.60 -15.13 2.13
CA ALA A 189 -19.79 -14.40 3.40
C ALA A 189 -18.90 -14.88 4.57
N LEU A 190 -18.63 -16.20 4.68
CA LEU A 190 -17.70 -16.77 5.66
C LEU A 190 -16.25 -16.30 5.45
N VAL A 191 -15.78 -16.32 4.20
CA VAL A 191 -14.43 -15.83 3.86
C VAL A 191 -14.38 -14.29 3.94
N LEU A 192 -15.52 -13.62 3.82
CA LEU A 192 -15.61 -12.16 3.76
C LEU A 192 -15.62 -11.47 5.11
N ARG A 193 -16.36 -11.98 6.10
CA ARG A 193 -16.48 -11.33 7.42
C ARG A 193 -15.48 -11.81 8.46
N GLN A 194 -14.80 -12.94 8.20
CA GLN A 194 -14.26 -13.71 9.31
C GLN A 194 -12.98 -14.49 9.03
N VAL A 195 -12.25 -14.21 7.96
CA VAL A 195 -10.92 -14.82 7.75
C VAL A 195 -9.94 -14.48 8.87
N GLN A 196 -10.10 -13.32 9.53
CA GLN A 196 -9.31 -12.97 10.72
C GLN A 196 -9.89 -13.59 12.01
N GLU A 197 -11.20 -13.54 12.23
CA GLU A 197 -11.83 -14.06 13.47
C GLU A 197 -11.83 -15.60 13.53
N ASN A 198 -12.01 -16.27 12.39
CA ASN A 198 -11.99 -17.73 12.26
C ASN A 198 -10.66 -18.26 11.75
N LEU A 199 -9.59 -17.46 11.82
CA LEU A 199 -8.27 -17.84 11.35
C LEU A 199 -7.75 -19.15 11.98
N PRO A 200 -7.83 -19.34 13.31
CA PRO A 200 -7.36 -20.60 13.92
C PRO A 200 -8.08 -21.82 13.34
N LEU A 201 -9.35 -21.66 12.96
CA LEU A 201 -10.19 -22.73 12.45
C LEU A 201 -9.91 -23.02 10.96
N LEU A 202 -9.72 -21.99 10.12
CA LEU A 202 -9.29 -22.18 8.72
C LEU A 202 -7.92 -22.86 8.65
N LEU A 203 -7.05 -22.56 9.61
CA LEU A 203 -5.75 -23.21 9.74
C LEU A 203 -5.86 -24.63 10.29
N GLU A 204 -6.74 -24.89 11.25
CA GLU A 204 -7.09 -26.27 11.66
C GLU A 204 -7.61 -27.09 10.49
N VAL A 205 -8.51 -26.53 9.67
CA VAL A 205 -9.05 -27.18 8.46
C VAL A 205 -7.96 -27.45 7.43
N ALA A 206 -7.02 -26.51 7.23
CA ALA A 206 -5.88 -26.67 6.32
C ALA A 206 -4.80 -27.64 6.85
N ARG A 207 -4.68 -27.78 8.18
CA ARG A 207 -3.73 -28.67 8.87
C ARG A 207 -4.28 -30.10 8.99
N ALA A 208 -5.59 -30.27 9.16
CA ALA A 208 -6.23 -31.57 9.40
C ALA A 208 -6.12 -32.51 8.20
N SER A 209 -6.00 -31.96 6.99
CA SER A 209 -5.53 -32.63 5.78
C SER A 209 -5.36 -31.58 4.68
N PRO A 210 -4.42 -31.77 3.73
CA PRO A 210 -4.34 -30.87 2.59
C PRO A 210 -5.70 -30.83 1.89
N PRO A 211 -6.14 -29.65 1.41
CA PRO A 211 -7.28 -29.60 0.54
C PRO A 211 -7.01 -30.52 -0.66
N PRO A 212 -8.05 -31.20 -1.18
CA PRO A 212 -7.93 -31.96 -2.42
C PRO A 212 -7.28 -31.10 -3.51
N ARG A 213 -6.47 -31.75 -4.37
CA ARG A 213 -5.65 -31.08 -5.39
C ARG A 213 -6.45 -30.33 -6.44
#